data_AF-A0A382S843-F1
#
_entry.id   AF-A0A382S843-F1
#
_cell.length_a   1.000
_cell.length_b   1.000
_cell.length_c   1.000
_cell.angle_alpha   90.00
_cell.angle_beta   90.00
_cell.angle_gamma   90.00
#
_symmetry.space_group_name_H-M   'P 1'
#
loop_
_entity.id
_entity.type
_entity.pdbx_description
1 polymer ?
#
loop_
_entity_poly.entity_id
_entity_poly.type
_entity_poly.pdbx_seq_one_letter_code
_entity_poly.pdbx_strand_id
1 'polypeptide(L)'
;MDKIQLGSTPDGPLALKLETLQRHFACFGSSGSGKTVACKVLIEELAMRGIPIIAFDPQGDIASLALTEEADIVEKYGTDPGIRDKFSNNVEVLVWTPGSSKGLPICINPLQFDGVNEMQSEDRTRYLSA
;
A
#
# COMPACT_ATOMS: atom_id res chain seq x y z
N MET A 1 -16.55 15.65 -9.62
CA MET A 1 -15.11 15.33 -9.74
C MET A 1 -14.71 14.71 -8.43
N ASP A 2 -14.34 13.43 -8.46
CA ASP A 2 -13.99 12.70 -7.25
C ASP A 2 -12.72 13.28 -6.64
N LYS A 3 -12.79 13.55 -5.35
CA LYS A 3 -11.68 14.08 -4.56
C LYS A 3 -11.25 13.03 -3.55
N ILE A 4 -9.95 12.96 -3.29
CA ILE A 4 -9.32 12.15 -2.25
C ILE A 4 -8.98 13.07 -1.08
N GLN A 5 -9.41 12.70 0.13
CA GLN A 5 -9.08 13.46 1.33
C GLN A 5 -7.70 13.08 1.85
N LEU A 6 -6.81 14.06 1.99
CA LEU A 6 -5.48 13.85 2.55
C LEU A 6 -5.36 14.28 4.01
N GLY A 7 -6.27 15.14 4.47
CA GLY A 7 -6.25 15.66 5.84
C GLY A 7 -6.96 17.01 5.94
N SER A 8 -6.43 17.89 6.78
CA SER A 8 -6.99 19.21 7.04
C SER A 8 -5.90 20.29 7.17
N THR A 9 -6.25 21.51 6.78
CA THR A 9 -5.50 22.74 7.06
C THR A 9 -6.33 23.65 7.98
N PRO A 10 -5.77 24.77 8.48
CA PRO A 10 -6.56 25.78 9.21
C PRO A 10 -7.74 26.34 8.41
N ASP A 11 -7.66 26.29 7.08
CA ASP A 11 -8.70 26.80 6.17
C ASP A 11 -9.76 25.73 5.80
N GLY A 12 -9.60 24.50 6.29
CA GLY A 12 -10.56 23.40 6.09
C GLY A 12 -9.94 22.12 5.53
N PRO A 13 -10.75 21.20 5.00
CA PRO A 13 -10.27 19.91 4.48
C PRO A 13 -9.29 20.07 3.31
N LEU A 14 -8.19 19.31 3.36
CA LEU A 14 -7.21 19.21 2.28
C LEU A 14 -7.54 18.00 1.40
N ALA A 15 -7.92 18.27 0.15
CA ALA A 15 -8.26 17.24 -0.82
C ALA A 15 -7.48 17.39 -2.12
N LEU A 16 -7.13 16.27 -2.75
CA LEU A 16 -6.63 16.23 -4.12
C LEU A 16 -7.73 15.77 -5.08
N LYS A 17 -7.69 16.28 -6.31
CA LYS A 17 -8.48 15.70 -7.39
C LYS A 17 -7.92 14.33 -7.75
N LEU A 18 -8.79 13.33 -7.93
CA LEU A 18 -8.38 11.99 -8.31
C LEU A 18 -7.57 11.98 -9.62
N GLU A 19 -7.94 12.83 -10.58
CA GLU A 19 -7.24 12.90 -11.88
C GLU A 19 -5.77 13.33 -11.74
N THR A 20 -5.39 14.00 -10.65
CA THR A 20 -4.00 14.38 -10.39
C THR A 20 -3.09 13.15 -10.23
N LEU A 21 -3.63 12.04 -9.70
CA LEU A 21 -2.89 10.80 -9.46
C LEU A 21 -2.72 9.93 -10.72
N GLN A 22 -3.28 10.36 -11.85
CA GLN A 22 -2.91 9.81 -13.16
C GLN A 22 -1.48 10.22 -13.56
N ARG A 23 -0.89 11.17 -12.82
CA ARG A 23 0.54 11.52 -12.87
C ARG A 23 1.27 10.92 -11.68
N HIS A 24 2.59 10.84 -11.78
CA HIS A 24 3.41 10.36 -10.68
C HIS A 24 3.31 11.27 -9.45
N PHE A 25 3.23 10.64 -8.28
CA PHE A 25 3.26 11.28 -6.97
C PHE A 25 4.52 10.86 -6.22
N ALA A 26 5.11 11.79 -5.48
CA ALA A 26 6.25 11.52 -4.62
C ALA A 26 6.09 12.28 -3.30
N CYS A 27 6.38 11.62 -2.18
CA CYS A 27 6.32 12.21 -0.84
C CYS A 27 7.74 12.35 -0.28
N PHE A 28 8.16 13.59 0.02
CA PHE A 28 9.48 13.91 0.56
C PHE A 28 9.37 14.52 1.96
N GLY A 29 10.38 14.30 2.80
CA GLY A 29 10.39 14.77 4.19
C GLY A 29 11.39 14.01 5.07
N SER A 30 11.75 14.58 6.21
CA SER A 30 12.66 13.96 7.19
C SER A 30 12.01 12.76 7.90
N SER A 31 12.79 11.99 8.65
CA SER A 31 12.22 10.98 9.54
C SER A 31 11.22 11.61 10.52
N GLY A 32 10.10 10.93 10.79
CA GLY A 32 9.04 11.43 11.66
C GLY A 32 8.12 12.50 11.04
N SER A 33 8.37 12.95 9.80
CA SER A 33 7.55 13.99 9.15
C SER A 33 6.18 13.50 8.65
N GLY A 34 5.80 12.25 8.91
CA GLY A 34 4.52 11.68 8.49
C GLY A 34 4.44 11.15 7.04
N LYS A 35 5.55 11.00 6.31
CA LYS A 35 5.53 10.48 4.92
C LYS A 35 4.76 9.17 4.77
N THR A 36 5.09 8.18 5.61
CA THR A 36 4.46 6.86 5.58
C THR A 36 2.98 6.94 5.89
N VAL A 37 2.58 7.78 6.86
CA VAL A 37 1.18 8.02 7.20
C VAL A 37 0.43 8.67 6.03
N ALA A 38 1.01 9.68 5.39
CA ALA A 38 0.42 10.32 4.23
C ALA A 38 0.23 9.34 3.04
N CYS A 39 1.20 8.44 2.82
CA CYS A 39 1.06 7.37 1.83
C CYS A 39 -0.04 6.37 2.21
N LYS A 40 -0.18 6.01 3.49
CA LYS A 40 -1.25 5.13 3.97
C LYS A 40 -2.64 5.75 3.75
N VAL A 41 -2.82 7.02 4.12
CA VAL A 41 -4.09 7.75 3.88
C VAL A 41 -4.44 7.75 2.39
N LEU A 42 -3.45 7.98 1.52
CA LEU A 42 -3.65 7.93 0.07
C LEU A 42 -4.10 6.53 -0.39
N ILE A 43 -3.47 5.47 0.12
CA ILE A 43 -3.82 4.08 -0.18
C ILE A 43 -5.24 3.76 0.29
N GLU A 44 -5.59 4.13 1.53
CA GLU A 44 -6.92 3.90 2.11
C GLU A 44 -8.02 4.57 1.27
N GLU A 45 -7.82 5.84 0.91
CA GLU A 45 -8.78 6.59 0.10
C GLU A 45 -8.95 6.01 -1.31
N LEU A 46 -7.86 5.59 -1.95
CA LEU A 46 -7.90 4.96 -3.26
C LEU A 46 -8.60 3.59 -3.21
N ALA A 47 -8.24 2.77 -2.22
CA ALA A 47 -8.79 1.42 -2.05
C ALA A 47 -10.29 1.46 -1.76
N MET A 48 -10.75 2.36 -0.87
CA MET A 48 -12.20 2.53 -0.59
C MET A 48 -13.01 2.97 -1.81
N ARG A 49 -12.36 3.51 -2.85
CA ARG A 49 -12.98 3.87 -4.14
C ARG A 49 -12.92 2.74 -5.17
N GLY A 50 -12.48 1.54 -4.76
CA GLY A 50 -12.36 0.38 -5.63
C GLY A 50 -11.16 0.43 -6.58
N ILE A 51 -10.18 1.30 -6.33
CA ILE A 51 -8.96 1.37 -7.14
C ILE A 51 -7.98 0.32 -6.60
N PRO A 52 -7.55 -0.67 -7.40
CA PRO A 52 -6.62 -1.69 -6.96
C PRO A 52 -5.22 -1.11 -6.76
N ILE A 53 -4.52 -1.59 -5.73
CA ILE A 53 -3.20 -1.10 -5.32
C ILE A 53 -2.25 -2.27 -5.16
N ILE A 54 -1.06 -2.14 -5.75
CA ILE A 54 0.09 -2.99 -5.48
C ILE A 54 1.11 -2.13 -4.74
N ALA A 55 1.39 -2.47 -3.49
CA ALA A 55 2.38 -1.78 -2.67
C ALA A 55 3.63 -2.64 -2.52
N PHE A 56 4.79 -2.04 -2.79
CA PHE A 56 6.08 -2.62 -2.45
C PHE A 56 6.54 -2.03 -1.12
N ASP A 57 6.70 -2.89 -0.12
CA ASP A 57 6.91 -2.47 1.26
C ASP A 57 8.18 -3.09 1.85
N PRO A 58 9.37 -2.56 1.51
CA PRO A 58 10.63 -3.09 2.02
C PRO A 58 10.81 -2.90 3.54
N GLN A 59 10.12 -1.92 4.12
CA GLN A 59 10.17 -1.60 5.55
C GLN A 59 9.11 -2.35 6.37
N GLY A 60 8.06 -2.87 5.72
CA GLY A 60 6.96 -3.58 6.37
C GLY A 60 5.92 -2.66 7.02
N ASP A 61 6.01 -1.34 6.80
CA ASP A 61 5.12 -0.38 7.44
C ASP A 61 3.74 -0.37 6.78
N ILE A 62 3.65 -0.53 5.46
CA ILE A 62 2.38 -0.48 4.72
C ILE A 62 1.52 -1.71 5.02
N ALA A 63 2.13 -2.86 5.30
CA ALA A 63 1.43 -4.09 5.70
C ALA A 63 0.54 -3.89 6.95
N SER A 64 0.82 -2.88 7.78
CA SER A 64 -0.03 -2.56 8.93
C SER A 64 -1.45 -2.13 8.56
N LEU A 65 -1.72 -1.78 7.28
CA LEU A 65 -3.08 -1.49 6.80
C LEU A 65 -4.02 -2.70 6.90
N ALA A 66 -3.48 -3.91 7.03
CA ALA A 66 -4.28 -5.11 7.30
C ALA A 66 -4.87 -5.13 8.72
N LEU A 67 -4.45 -4.20 9.59
CA LEU A 67 -4.91 -4.09 10.96
C LEU A 67 -5.75 -2.81 11.10
N THR A 68 -7.00 -2.96 11.53
CA THR A 68 -7.88 -1.84 11.85
C THR A 68 -7.89 -1.58 13.34
N GLU A 69 -7.82 -0.31 13.73
CA GLU A 69 -7.98 0.11 15.12
C GLU A 69 -9.44 0.05 15.61
N GLU A 70 -9.59 0.14 16.93
CA GLU A 70 -10.90 0.22 17.60
C GLU A 70 -11.59 1.56 17.35
N ALA A 71 -12.91 1.54 17.22
CA ALA A 71 -13.70 2.71 16.82
C ALA A 71 -13.58 3.89 17.81
N ASP A 72 -13.50 3.60 19.12
CA ASP A 72 -13.34 4.60 20.18
C ASP A 72 -11.97 5.29 20.12
N ILE A 73 -10.92 4.56 19.75
CA ILE A 73 -9.58 5.11 19.52
C ILE A 73 -9.61 6.05 18.32
N VAL A 74 -10.22 5.63 17.21
CA VAL A 74 -10.34 6.43 15.98
C VAL A 74 -11.08 7.74 16.26
N GLU A 75 -12.20 7.68 16.97
CA GLU A 75 -13.00 8.84 17.38
C GLU A 75 -12.21 9.79 18.29
N LYS A 76 -11.47 9.24 19.27
CA LYS A 76 -10.63 10.02 20.18
C LYS A 76 -9.58 10.87 19.46
N TYR A 77 -9.07 10.40 18.32
CA TYR A 77 -8.11 11.13 17.49
C TYR A 77 -8.78 12.03 16.42
N GLY A 78 -10.10 12.23 16.50
CA GLY A 78 -10.83 13.18 15.67
C GLY A 78 -11.14 12.67 14.25
N THR A 79 -11.10 11.37 14.04
CA THR A 79 -11.48 10.74 12.77
C THR A 79 -12.86 10.08 12.92
N ASP A 80 -13.71 10.21 11.90
CA ASP A 80 -15.02 9.55 11.87
C ASP A 80 -14.84 8.02 11.85
N PRO A 81 -15.35 7.28 12.86
CA PRO A 81 -15.29 5.82 12.88
C PRO A 81 -15.94 5.16 11.65
N GLY A 82 -16.89 5.84 11.01
CA GLY A 82 -17.49 5.37 9.77
C GLY A 82 -16.51 5.23 8.61
N ILE A 83 -15.37 5.94 8.63
CA ILE A 83 -14.27 5.76 7.66
C ILE A 83 -13.58 4.43 7.90
N ARG A 84 -13.28 4.11 9.16
CA ARG A 84 -12.68 2.83 9.57
C ARG A 84 -13.57 1.66 9.16
N ASP A 85 -14.88 1.77 9.38
CA ASP A 85 -15.83 0.73 8.97
C ASP A 85 -15.92 0.57 7.45
N LYS A 86 -15.90 1.68 6.70
CA LYS A 86 -15.88 1.61 5.23
C LYS A 86 -14.63 0.91 4.70
N PHE A 87 -13.47 1.22 5.26
CA PHE A 87 -12.23 0.55 4.88
C PHE A 87 -12.31 -0.94 5.23
N SER A 88 -12.62 -1.29 6.49
CA SER A 88 -12.67 -2.68 6.96
C SER A 88 -13.66 -3.56 6.21
N ASN A 89 -14.80 -3.00 5.77
CA ASN A 89 -15.86 -3.79 5.12
C ASN A 89 -15.70 -3.90 3.61
N ASN A 90 -15.00 -2.95 2.97
CA ASN A 90 -14.94 -2.86 1.51
C ASN A 90 -13.54 -3.04 0.92
N VAL A 91 -12.50 -3.08 1.76
CA VAL A 91 -11.11 -3.23 1.33
C VAL A 91 -10.53 -4.51 1.89
N GLU A 92 -10.02 -5.37 1.00
CA GLU A 92 -9.21 -6.52 1.36
C GLU A 92 -7.73 -6.16 1.25
N VAL A 93 -6.96 -6.42 2.31
CA VAL A 93 -5.52 -6.23 2.31
C VAL A 93 -4.84 -7.60 2.32
N LEU A 94 -4.21 -7.94 1.20
CA LEU A 94 -3.45 -9.18 1.05
C LEU A 94 -1.96 -8.91 1.19
N VAL A 95 -1.32 -9.59 2.14
CA VAL A 95 0.13 -9.48 2.36
C VAL A 95 0.84 -10.69 1.74
N TRP A 96 1.61 -10.44 0.68
CA TRP A 96 2.47 -11.43 0.06
C TRP A 96 3.91 -11.25 0.52
N THR A 97 4.56 -12.38 0.84
CA THR A 97 5.98 -12.41 1.23
C THR A 97 6.74 -13.34 0.28
N PRO A 98 7.09 -12.88 -0.93
CA PRO A 98 7.79 -13.70 -1.92
C PRO A 98 9.05 -14.36 -1.32
N GLY A 99 9.23 -15.65 -1.59
CA GLY A 99 10.36 -16.43 -1.06
C GLY A 99 10.21 -16.91 0.39
N SER A 100 9.13 -16.55 1.08
CA SER A 100 8.80 -17.07 2.41
C SER A 100 7.70 -18.12 2.33
N SER A 101 7.86 -19.22 3.07
CA SER A 101 6.83 -20.25 3.25
C SER A 101 5.87 -19.98 4.42
N LYS A 102 6.07 -18.87 5.15
CA LYS A 102 5.32 -18.53 6.37
C LYS A 102 4.08 -17.64 6.13
N GLY A 103 3.77 -17.28 4.89
CA GLY A 103 2.65 -16.40 4.52
C GLY A 103 1.58 -17.06 3.66
N LEU A 104 0.67 -16.25 3.10
CA LEU A 104 -0.32 -16.71 2.12
C LEU A 104 0.40 -17.34 0.92
N PRO A 105 0.21 -18.65 0.65
CA PRO A 105 0.91 -19.37 -0.40
C PRO A 105 0.24 -19.10 -1.75
N ILE A 106 0.25 -17.85 -2.19
CA ILE A 106 0.05 -17.50 -3.60
C ILE A 106 1.29 -16.76 -4.04
N CYS A 107 2.39 -17.48 -4.06
CA CYS A 107 3.50 -17.12 -4.92
C CYS A 107 3.13 -17.62 -6.32
N ILE A 108 2.74 -16.73 -7.23
CA ILE A 108 3.43 -16.76 -8.52
C ILE A 108 4.84 -16.37 -8.13
N ASN A 109 5.72 -17.34 -7.90
CA ASN A 109 7.12 -17.02 -7.71
C ASN A 109 7.60 -16.63 -9.11
N PRO A 110 7.81 -15.33 -9.41
CA PRO A 110 8.24 -14.92 -10.74
C PRO A 110 9.70 -15.32 -10.99
N LEU A 111 10.32 -16.07 -10.06
CA LEU A 111 11.65 -16.66 -10.15
C LEU A 111 11.61 -18.21 -10.10
N GLN A 112 10.44 -18.84 -9.93
CA GLN A 112 10.26 -20.26 -10.26
C GLN A 112 10.02 -20.34 -11.76
N PHE A 113 11.11 -20.25 -12.50
CA PHE A 113 11.12 -20.64 -13.89
C PHE A 113 11.56 -22.10 -13.91
N ASP A 114 10.63 -23.01 -14.19
CA ASP A 114 10.99 -24.38 -14.56
C ASP A 114 12.03 -24.31 -15.70
N GLY A 115 13.18 -24.97 -15.53
CA GLY A 115 14.24 -25.02 -16.55
C GLY A 115 15.49 -24.14 -16.31
N VAL A 116 15.60 -23.36 -15.23
CA VAL A 116 16.86 -22.60 -14.95
C VAL A 116 18.06 -23.53 -14.75
N ASN A 117 17.83 -24.75 -14.26
CA ASN A 117 18.89 -25.76 -14.15
C ASN A 117 19.31 -26.37 -15.50
N GLU A 118 18.51 -26.19 -16.56
CA GLU A 118 18.79 -26.63 -17.93
C GLU A 118 19.47 -25.54 -18.77
N MET A 119 19.51 -24.30 -18.28
CA MET A 119 20.20 -23.18 -18.93
C MET A 119 21.72 -23.34 -18.86
N GLN A 120 22.40 -22.90 -19.91
CA GLN A 120 23.86 -22.80 -19.93
C GLN A 120 24.36 -21.83 -18.84
N SER A 121 25.55 -22.08 -18.32
CA SER A 121 26.10 -21.34 -17.16
C SER A 121 26.15 -19.83 -17.39
N GLU A 122 26.51 -19.40 -18.60
CA GLU A 122 26.61 -17.99 -18.98
C GLU A 122 25.24 -17.28 -19.00
N ASP A 123 24.21 -17.97 -19.49
CA ASP A 123 22.84 -17.46 -19.50
C ASP A 123 22.28 -17.37 -18.08
N ARG A 124 22.56 -18.36 -17.22
CA ARG A 124 22.17 -18.32 -15.79
C ARG A 124 22.80 -17.14 -15.06
N THR A 125 24.08 -16.86 -15.31
CA THR A 125 24.76 -15.73 -14.67
C THR A 125 24.15 -14.40 -15.08
N ARG A 126 23.85 -14.20 -16.38
CA ARG A 126 23.17 -12.98 -16.86
C ARG A 126 21.74 -12.85 -16.32
N TYR A 127 21.04 -13.97 -16.17
CA TYR A 127 19.64 -14.01 -15.74
C TYR A 127 19.45 -13.75 -14.24
N LEU A 128 20.44 -14.09 -13.40
CA LEU A 128 20.43 -13.88 -11.94
C LEU A 128 21.15 -12.60 -11.50
N SER A 129 21.85 -11.91 -12.41
CA SER A 129 22.61 -10.69 -12.13
C SER A 129 21.85 -9.38 -12.40
N ALA A 130 20.55 -9.46 -12.74
CA ALA A 130 19.69 -8.30 -13.02
C ALA A 130 18.74 -8.02 -11.85
#